data_AF-A0A970LU73-F1
#
_entry.id   AF-A0A970LU73-F1
#
_cell.length_a   1.000
_cell.length_b   1.000
_cell.length_c   1.000
_cell.angle_alpha   90.00
_cell.angle_beta   90.00
_cell.angle_gamma   90.00
#
_symmetry.space_group_name_H-M   'P 1'
#
loop_
_entity.id
_entity.type
_entity.pdbx_description
1 polymer ?
#
loop_
_entity_poly.entity_id
_entity_poly.type
_entity_poly.pdbx_seq_one_letter_code
_entity_poly.pdbx_strand_id
1 'polypeptide(L)'
;MTAHELMIITNHCLIKGGKPTEPPKQNIVRQLMAARTAPVQAKNFYIGVKFPNNTDENGRRMYPLFFIPPYNNGKKYKTILNQTPKTHIFSVNMYELEILRLLHLFAPDEPEIKLMVDETLARLKTTCFGYTDDGVGECFDTSLVVLRFLAAVKPDEREWIQSRIDNYNRHYNDKKRPSFCVWYYWLCLSELPFDIAKPEVDKYKGEMLNWFVNKSCVMNSENDKTIHPMLFSMLRNNLARYPEYEYIKARQPYISGKDGRLHFDMGKESNI
;
A
#
# COMPACT_ATOMS: atom_id res chain seq x y z
N MET A 1 8.90 18.31 -6.46
CA MET A 1 8.31 17.17 -5.75
C MET A 1 9.14 15.95 -6.09
N THR A 2 9.59 15.20 -5.09
CA THR A 2 10.31 13.93 -5.31
C THR A 2 9.34 12.83 -5.74
N ALA A 3 9.84 11.75 -6.33
CA ALA A 3 8.99 10.60 -6.68
C ALA A 3 8.37 9.94 -5.43
N HIS A 4 9.04 9.99 -4.27
CA HIS A 4 8.45 9.53 -3.01
C HIS A 4 7.23 10.37 -2.61
N GLU A 5 7.37 11.69 -2.59
CA GLU A 5 6.27 12.60 -2.25
C GLU A 5 5.08 12.44 -3.21
N LEU A 6 5.37 12.34 -4.51
CA LEU A 6 4.37 12.13 -5.54
C LEU A 6 3.64 10.80 -5.34
N MET A 7 4.37 9.72 -5.04
CA MET A 7 3.80 8.40 -4.75
C MET A 7 2.92 8.42 -3.51
N ILE A 8 3.31 9.12 -2.43
CA ILE A 8 2.49 9.25 -1.21
C ILE A 8 1.21 10.05 -1.49
N ILE A 9 1.32 11.24 -2.08
CA ILE A 9 0.17 12.12 -2.35
C ILE A 9 -0.82 11.44 -3.29
N THR A 10 -0.32 10.77 -4.32
CA THR A 10 -1.16 10.03 -5.28
C THR A 10 -1.90 8.89 -4.59
N ASN A 11 -1.21 8.10 -3.77
CA ASN A 11 -1.85 7.04 -2.98
C ASN A 11 -2.94 7.60 -2.06
N HIS A 12 -2.64 8.65 -1.30
CA HIS A 12 -3.60 9.29 -0.42
C HIS A 12 -4.82 9.84 -1.18
N CYS A 13 -4.62 10.40 -2.36
CA CYS A 13 -5.70 10.85 -3.23
C CYS A 13 -6.63 9.68 -3.61
N LEU A 14 -6.07 8.57 -4.11
CA LEU A 14 -6.85 7.39 -4.50
C LEU A 14 -7.59 6.77 -3.31
N ILE A 15 -6.93 6.61 -2.17
CA ILE A 15 -7.53 6.04 -0.95
C ILE A 15 -8.72 6.88 -0.47
N LYS A 16 -8.63 8.21 -0.55
CA LYS A 16 -9.73 9.13 -0.21
C LYS A 16 -10.88 9.12 -1.23
N GLY A 17 -10.77 8.34 -2.31
CA GLY A 17 -11.76 8.24 -3.38
C GLY A 17 -11.57 9.27 -4.50
N GLY A 18 -10.42 9.94 -4.53
CA GLY A 18 -10.05 10.83 -5.62
C GLY A 18 -9.90 10.07 -6.94
N LYS A 19 -10.40 10.67 -8.02
CA LYS A 19 -10.29 10.14 -9.38
C LYS A 19 -9.56 11.18 -10.24
N PRO A 20 -8.23 11.12 -10.35
CA PRO A 20 -7.49 12.06 -11.19
C PRO A 20 -8.01 12.00 -12.63
N THR A 21 -8.12 13.14 -13.28
CA THR A 21 -8.43 13.21 -14.73
C THR A 21 -7.22 12.77 -15.55
N GLU A 22 -7.39 12.55 -16.85
CA GLU A 22 -6.31 12.04 -17.72
C GLU A 22 -5.04 12.93 -17.74
N PRO A 23 -5.11 14.28 -17.84
CA PRO A 23 -3.89 15.08 -17.85
C PRO A 23 -3.06 14.97 -16.55
N PRO A 24 -3.67 15.01 -15.35
CA PRO A 24 -2.99 14.64 -14.11
C PRO A 24 -2.39 13.23 -14.10
N LYS A 25 -3.11 12.21 -14.59
CA LYS A 25 -2.59 10.83 -14.67
C LYS A 25 -1.33 10.75 -15.53
N GLN A 26 -1.37 11.31 -16.75
CA GLN A 26 -0.22 11.36 -17.65
C GLN A 26 0.97 12.08 -17.03
N ASN A 27 0.72 13.19 -16.33
CA ASN A 27 1.78 13.92 -15.64
C ASN A 27 2.39 13.12 -14.47
N ILE A 28 1.58 12.36 -13.73
CA ILE A 28 2.06 11.46 -12.67
C ILE A 28 2.93 10.36 -13.28
N VAL A 29 2.44 9.69 -14.33
CA VAL A 29 3.18 8.62 -15.03
C VAL A 29 4.53 9.15 -15.52
N ARG A 30 4.55 10.28 -16.22
CA ARG A 30 5.79 10.90 -16.72
C ARG A 30 6.80 11.18 -15.60
N GLN A 31 6.35 11.76 -14.49
CA GLN A 31 7.24 12.09 -13.38
C GLN A 31 7.78 10.85 -12.66
N LEU A 32 6.94 9.82 -12.45
CA LEU A 32 7.37 8.57 -11.84
C LEU A 32 8.33 7.81 -12.76
N MET A 33 8.06 7.73 -14.06
CA MET A 33 8.97 7.11 -15.05
C MET A 33 10.32 7.82 -15.12
N ALA A 34 10.35 9.15 -15.02
CA ALA A 34 11.59 9.93 -14.98
C ALA A 34 12.46 9.64 -13.73
N ALA A 35 11.89 9.05 -12.68
CA ALA A 35 12.60 8.66 -11.47
C ALA A 35 13.19 7.24 -11.52
N ARG A 36 13.12 6.56 -12.67
CA ARG A 36 13.70 5.23 -12.84
C ARG A 36 15.20 5.24 -12.54
N THR A 37 15.64 4.20 -11.83
CA THR A 37 17.03 4.03 -11.44
C THR A 37 17.89 3.63 -12.64
N ALA A 38 19.01 4.32 -12.82
CA ALA A 38 19.98 3.96 -13.85
C ALA A 38 20.72 2.65 -13.48
N PRO A 39 21.12 1.81 -14.45
CA PRO A 39 21.79 0.54 -14.16
C PRO A 39 23.03 0.67 -13.26
N VAL A 40 23.81 1.74 -13.44
CA VAL A 40 25.00 2.04 -12.60
C VAL A 40 24.60 2.32 -11.14
N GLN A 41 23.50 3.06 -10.93
CA GLN A 41 22.98 3.34 -9.59
C GLN A 41 22.49 2.06 -8.91
N ALA A 42 21.79 1.19 -9.65
CA ALA A 42 21.33 -0.10 -9.14
C ALA A 42 22.51 -0.99 -8.73
N LYS A 43 23.53 -1.11 -9.58
CA LYS A 43 24.76 -1.86 -9.27
C LYS A 43 25.44 -1.34 -7.99
N ASN A 44 25.59 -0.02 -7.87
CA ASN A 44 26.20 0.60 -6.69
C ASN A 44 25.38 0.33 -5.42
N PHE A 45 24.06 0.39 -5.51
CA PHE A 45 23.18 0.06 -4.40
C PHE A 45 23.35 -1.40 -3.96
N TYR A 46 23.33 -2.35 -4.91
CA TYR A 46 23.51 -3.79 -4.63
C TYR A 46 24.84 -4.08 -3.93
N ILE A 47 25.93 -3.42 -4.35
CA ILE A 47 27.22 -3.49 -3.66
C ILE A 47 27.11 -2.95 -2.23
N GLY A 48 26.46 -1.80 -2.06
CA GLY A 48 26.29 -1.15 -0.76
C GLY A 48 25.51 -1.98 0.25
N VAL A 49 24.54 -2.78 -0.20
CA VAL A 49 23.79 -3.72 0.65
C VAL A 49 24.44 -5.12 0.74
N LYS A 50 25.68 -5.27 0.26
CA LYS A 50 26.45 -6.54 0.25
C LYS A 50 25.72 -7.68 -0.47
N PHE A 51 25.01 -7.34 -1.54
CA PHE A 51 24.21 -8.28 -2.32
C PHE A 51 24.48 -8.10 -3.83
N PRO A 52 25.74 -8.29 -4.27
CA PRO A 52 26.17 -7.97 -5.63
C PRO A 52 25.33 -8.72 -6.67
N ASN A 53 25.05 -8.06 -7.79
CA ASN A 53 24.20 -8.58 -8.88
C ASN A 53 22.76 -8.94 -8.46
N ASN A 54 22.33 -8.49 -7.27
CA ASN A 54 21.02 -8.75 -6.74
C ASN A 54 20.67 -10.24 -6.69
N THR A 55 21.61 -11.12 -6.34
CA THR A 55 21.40 -12.58 -6.32
C THR A 55 22.15 -13.20 -5.13
N ASP A 56 21.48 -14.04 -4.32
CA ASP A 56 22.15 -14.85 -3.29
C ASP A 56 22.58 -16.24 -3.81
N GLU A 57 23.19 -17.04 -2.93
CA GLU A 57 23.59 -18.43 -3.19
C GLU A 57 22.43 -19.34 -3.63
N ASN A 58 21.19 -18.98 -3.29
CA ASN A 58 19.97 -19.71 -3.63
C ASN A 58 19.25 -19.12 -4.86
N GLY A 59 19.89 -18.18 -5.57
CA GLY A 59 19.32 -17.52 -6.75
C GLY A 59 18.23 -16.47 -6.43
N ARG A 60 18.05 -16.09 -5.16
CA ARG A 60 17.01 -15.13 -4.76
C ARG A 60 17.41 -13.71 -5.09
N ARG A 61 16.46 -12.94 -5.61
CA ARG A 61 16.65 -11.54 -5.99
C ARG A 61 15.89 -10.61 -5.06
N MET A 62 16.52 -10.21 -3.96
CA MET A 62 15.85 -9.58 -2.81
C MET A 62 15.52 -8.08 -2.97
N TYR A 63 16.16 -7.38 -3.91
CA TYR A 63 16.09 -5.92 -4.03
C TYR A 63 15.41 -5.42 -5.33
N PRO A 64 14.92 -4.16 -5.36
CA PRO A 64 14.39 -3.45 -6.52
C PRO A 64 15.21 -3.58 -7.80
N LEU A 65 14.52 -3.65 -8.93
CA LEU A 65 15.10 -3.64 -10.28
C LEU A 65 15.04 -2.24 -10.91
N PHE A 66 13.93 -1.52 -10.73
CA PHE A 66 13.61 -0.32 -11.52
C PHE A 66 13.60 0.95 -10.68
N PHE A 67 13.18 0.86 -9.42
CA PHE A 67 13.03 2.03 -8.55
C PHE A 67 13.72 1.79 -7.21
N ILE A 68 14.95 2.27 -7.09
CA ILE A 68 15.71 2.31 -5.84
C ILE A 68 15.59 3.73 -5.29
N PRO A 69 15.17 3.89 -4.02
CA PRO A 69 15.01 5.22 -3.44
C PRO A 69 16.37 5.96 -3.44
N PRO A 70 16.40 7.25 -3.83
CA PRO A 70 17.63 8.02 -3.81
C PRO A 70 18.15 8.19 -2.38
N TYR A 71 19.45 8.44 -2.23
CA TYR A 71 20.04 8.67 -0.92
C TYR A 71 19.42 9.90 -0.24
N ASN A 72 19.00 9.72 1.01
CA ASN A 72 18.29 10.74 1.78
C ASN A 72 18.95 10.98 3.15
N ASN A 73 20.25 11.28 3.15
CA ASN A 73 21.03 11.57 4.36
C ASN A 73 20.89 10.48 5.45
N GLY A 74 20.92 9.22 5.03
CA GLY A 74 20.75 8.05 5.89
C GLY A 74 19.31 7.79 6.39
N LYS A 75 18.35 8.67 6.06
CA LYS A 75 16.94 8.50 6.45
C LYS A 75 16.19 7.65 5.42
N LYS A 76 15.49 6.63 5.91
CA LYS A 76 14.58 5.81 5.09
C LYS A 76 13.30 6.60 4.80
N TYR A 77 12.78 6.43 3.60
CA TYR A 77 11.50 7.01 3.21
C TYR A 77 10.36 6.34 3.97
N LYS A 78 9.39 7.14 4.41
CA LYS A 78 8.24 6.64 5.16
C LYS A 78 7.22 5.97 4.25
N THR A 79 6.46 5.02 4.79
CA THR A 79 5.35 4.37 4.09
C THR A 79 4.15 5.32 3.94
N ILE A 80 3.13 4.85 3.22
CA ILE A 80 1.84 5.53 3.05
C ILE A 80 1.14 5.79 4.39
N LEU A 81 1.38 4.93 5.39
CA LEU A 81 0.87 5.10 6.76
C LEU A 81 1.85 5.84 7.68
N ASN A 82 2.84 6.54 7.11
CA ASN A 82 3.88 7.30 7.81
C ASN A 82 4.78 6.47 8.75
N GLN A 83 4.86 5.15 8.56
CA GLN A 83 5.81 4.29 9.26
C GLN A 83 7.21 4.48 8.68
N THR A 84 8.22 4.59 9.52
CA THR A 84 9.62 4.53 9.08
C THR A 84 10.06 3.07 9.01
N PRO A 85 10.41 2.52 7.83
CA PRO A 85 10.98 1.18 7.72
C PRO A 85 12.28 1.06 8.55
N LYS A 86 12.53 -0.11 9.14
CA LYS A 86 13.75 -0.38 9.93
C LYS A 86 14.85 -1.01 9.08
N THR A 87 14.48 -1.80 8.09
CA THR A 87 15.37 -2.56 7.20
C THR A 87 15.44 -1.93 5.81
N HIS A 88 16.49 -2.27 5.06
CA HIS A 88 16.55 -1.89 3.65
C HIS A 88 15.52 -2.66 2.82
N ILE A 89 15.33 -3.96 3.07
CA ILE A 89 14.40 -4.83 2.33
C ILE A 89 13.01 -4.18 2.26
N PHE A 90 12.43 -3.83 3.39
CA PHE A 90 11.11 -3.21 3.40
C PHE A 90 11.11 -1.82 2.76
N SER A 91 12.09 -0.98 3.12
CA SER A 91 12.16 0.39 2.62
C SER A 91 12.21 0.47 1.10
N VAL A 92 13.03 -0.36 0.47
CA VAL A 92 13.33 -0.28 -0.96
C VAL A 92 12.29 -1.03 -1.80
N ASN A 93 11.81 -2.18 -1.33
CA ASN A 93 10.72 -2.89 -2.02
C ASN A 93 9.40 -2.11 -1.92
N MET A 94 9.11 -1.48 -0.78
CA MET A 94 7.92 -0.63 -0.67
C MET A 94 7.95 0.53 -1.67
N TYR A 95 9.10 1.18 -1.80
CA TYR A 95 9.28 2.27 -2.76
C TYR A 95 9.01 1.84 -4.20
N GLU A 96 9.60 0.72 -4.64
CA GLU A 96 9.40 0.22 -6.00
C GLU A 96 7.96 -0.24 -6.25
N LEU A 97 7.43 -1.09 -5.37
CA LEU A 97 6.14 -1.72 -5.59
C LEU A 97 5.00 -0.69 -5.57
N GLU A 98 5.09 0.34 -4.73
CA GLU A 98 4.09 1.41 -4.72
C GLU A 98 4.16 2.28 -5.97
N ILE A 99 5.34 2.55 -6.51
CA ILE A 99 5.49 3.28 -7.77
C ILE A 99 4.96 2.46 -8.94
N LEU A 100 5.37 1.19 -9.06
CA LEU A 100 4.91 0.30 -10.14
C LEU A 100 3.40 0.08 -10.08
N ARG A 101 2.82 -0.04 -8.88
CA ARG A 101 1.37 -0.11 -8.69
C ARG A 101 0.67 1.12 -9.30
N LEU A 102 1.14 2.33 -9.00
CA LEU A 102 0.55 3.55 -9.55
C LEU A 102 0.74 3.67 -11.07
N LEU A 103 1.92 3.29 -11.57
CA LEU A 103 2.19 3.26 -13.01
C LEU A 103 1.21 2.32 -13.72
N HIS A 104 1.01 1.10 -13.20
CA HIS A 104 0.06 0.15 -13.74
C HIS A 104 -1.39 0.66 -13.68
N LEU A 105 -1.80 1.28 -12.56
CA LEU A 105 -3.17 1.80 -12.41
C LEU A 105 -3.50 2.94 -13.39
N PHE A 106 -2.50 3.71 -13.84
CA PHE A 106 -2.72 4.88 -14.71
C PHE A 106 -2.34 4.67 -16.17
N ALA A 107 -1.47 3.71 -16.45
CA ALA A 107 -1.00 3.42 -17.80
C ALA A 107 -0.75 1.90 -17.95
N PRO A 108 -1.80 1.06 -17.77
CA PRO A 108 -1.65 -0.39 -17.76
C PRO A 108 -1.19 -0.93 -19.11
N ASP A 109 -1.47 -0.21 -20.20
CA ASP A 109 -1.21 -0.67 -21.57
C ASP A 109 0.17 -0.33 -22.13
N GLU A 110 0.91 0.55 -21.44
CA GLU A 110 2.25 0.95 -21.87
C GLU A 110 3.23 -0.24 -21.82
N PRO A 111 3.88 -0.60 -22.94
CA PRO A 111 4.74 -1.78 -23.02
C PRO A 111 5.87 -1.79 -21.99
N GLU A 112 6.47 -0.62 -21.72
CA GLU A 112 7.54 -0.49 -20.74
C GLU A 112 7.05 -0.74 -19.30
N ILE A 113 5.82 -0.32 -18.97
CA ILE A 113 5.21 -0.57 -17.65
C ILE A 113 4.88 -2.06 -17.51
N LYS A 114 4.31 -2.69 -18.56
CA LYS A 114 4.06 -4.14 -18.60
C LYS A 114 5.33 -4.94 -18.34
N LEU A 115 6.42 -4.61 -19.05
CA LEU A 115 7.73 -5.25 -18.86
C LEU A 115 8.23 -5.13 -17.42
N MET A 116 8.21 -3.92 -16.85
CA MET A 116 8.68 -3.70 -15.48
C MET A 116 7.85 -4.47 -14.44
N VAL A 117 6.53 -4.56 -14.64
CA VAL A 117 5.63 -5.35 -13.80
C VAL A 117 5.98 -6.83 -13.91
N ASP A 118 6.11 -7.39 -15.11
CA ASP A 118 6.37 -8.81 -15.32
C ASP A 118 7.74 -9.24 -14.76
N GLU A 119 8.79 -8.44 -14.97
CA GLU A 119 10.11 -8.68 -14.37
C GLU A 119 10.08 -8.60 -12.84
N THR A 120 9.31 -7.65 -12.30
CA THR A 120 9.13 -7.51 -10.85
C THR A 120 8.39 -8.71 -10.26
N LEU A 121 7.34 -9.20 -10.92
CA LEU A 121 6.61 -10.41 -10.51
C LEU A 121 7.52 -11.64 -10.54
N ALA A 122 8.27 -11.84 -11.62
CA ALA A 122 9.24 -12.94 -11.72
C ALA A 122 10.26 -12.89 -10.58
N ARG A 123 10.76 -11.69 -10.25
CA ARG A 123 11.65 -11.48 -9.11
C ARG A 123 10.98 -11.82 -7.78
N LEU A 124 9.77 -11.32 -7.52
CA LEU A 124 9.05 -11.55 -6.27
C LEU A 124 8.79 -13.05 -6.01
N LYS A 125 8.64 -13.87 -7.05
CA LYS A 125 8.56 -15.34 -6.92
C LYS A 125 9.82 -15.97 -6.30
N THR A 126 10.95 -15.28 -6.34
CA THR A 126 12.22 -15.75 -5.76
C THR A 126 12.44 -15.30 -4.31
N THR A 127 11.63 -14.37 -3.78
CA THR A 127 11.89 -13.76 -2.47
C THR A 127 11.10 -14.40 -1.34
N CYS A 128 11.63 -14.31 -0.12
CA CYS A 128 10.97 -14.89 1.03
C CYS A 128 9.64 -14.19 1.37
N PHE A 129 9.61 -12.86 1.25
CA PHE A 129 8.41 -12.04 1.46
C PHE A 129 7.42 -12.09 0.28
N GLY A 130 7.91 -12.41 -0.92
CA GLY A 130 7.11 -12.38 -2.14
C GLY A 130 6.34 -13.67 -2.39
N TYR A 131 6.93 -14.84 -2.11
CA TYR A 131 6.34 -16.12 -2.49
C TYR A 131 6.43 -17.21 -1.43
N THR A 132 7.46 -17.18 -0.58
CA THR A 132 7.53 -18.15 0.52
C THR A 132 6.66 -17.73 1.69
N ASP A 133 6.52 -18.64 2.64
CA ASP A 133 5.95 -18.33 3.94
C ASP A 133 7.02 -17.78 4.90
N ASP A 134 7.19 -16.46 4.93
CA ASP A 134 8.11 -15.79 5.85
C ASP A 134 7.37 -14.77 6.73
N GLY A 135 7.27 -15.08 8.02
CA GLY A 135 6.72 -14.21 9.04
C GLY A 135 7.75 -13.38 9.79
N VAL A 136 9.03 -13.43 9.43
CA VAL A 136 10.11 -12.88 10.25
C VAL A 136 10.41 -11.42 9.92
N GLY A 137 10.63 -10.61 10.95
CA GLY A 137 11.05 -9.22 10.80
C GLY A 137 10.14 -8.40 9.88
N GLU A 138 10.73 -7.59 9.01
CA GLU A 138 10.00 -6.78 8.03
C GLU A 138 9.79 -7.49 6.68
N CYS A 139 10.16 -8.77 6.54
CA CYS A 139 9.69 -9.60 5.43
C CYS A 139 8.16 -9.71 5.47
N PHE A 140 7.60 -9.81 6.68
CA PHE A 140 6.16 -9.75 6.91
C PHE A 140 5.53 -8.43 6.44
N ASP A 141 6.09 -7.28 6.80
CA ASP A 141 5.58 -5.98 6.34
C ASP A 141 5.72 -5.83 4.81
N THR A 142 6.80 -6.37 4.24
CA THR A 142 7.02 -6.38 2.78
C THR A 142 6.02 -7.28 2.06
N SER A 143 5.64 -8.41 2.66
CA SER A 143 4.61 -9.33 2.15
C SER A 143 3.25 -8.64 1.97
N LEU A 144 2.89 -7.72 2.88
CA LEU A 144 1.70 -6.89 2.73
C LEU A 144 1.78 -5.92 1.55
N VAL A 145 2.95 -5.32 1.31
CA VAL A 145 3.13 -4.47 0.12
C VAL A 145 3.03 -5.30 -1.17
N VAL A 146 3.56 -6.53 -1.16
CA VAL A 146 3.40 -7.47 -2.27
C VAL A 146 1.93 -7.81 -2.50
N LEU A 147 1.17 -8.11 -1.44
CA LEU A 147 -0.28 -8.36 -1.55
C LEU A 147 -1.01 -7.20 -2.22
N ARG A 148 -0.74 -5.96 -1.80
CA ARG A 148 -1.34 -4.77 -2.39
C ARG A 148 -0.90 -4.55 -3.85
N PHE A 149 0.35 -4.84 -4.18
CA PHE A 149 0.84 -4.80 -5.56
C PHE A 149 0.11 -5.82 -6.44
N LEU A 150 0.01 -7.09 -5.99
CA LEU A 150 -0.71 -8.16 -6.69
C LEU A 150 -2.17 -7.80 -6.94
N ALA A 151 -2.84 -7.21 -5.94
CA ALA A 151 -4.24 -6.76 -6.06
C ALA A 151 -4.45 -5.81 -7.26
N ALA A 152 -3.44 -5.00 -7.59
CA ALA A 152 -3.50 -4.07 -8.72
C ALA A 152 -3.06 -4.71 -10.04
N VAL A 153 -1.97 -5.47 -10.06
CA VAL A 153 -1.32 -5.88 -11.32
C VAL A 153 -1.68 -7.27 -11.82
N LYS A 154 -2.13 -8.16 -10.92
CA LYS A 154 -2.51 -9.54 -11.22
C LYS A 154 -3.65 -9.98 -10.28
N PRO A 155 -4.83 -9.32 -10.32
CA PRO A 155 -5.97 -9.68 -9.46
C PRO A 155 -6.48 -11.12 -9.68
N ASP A 156 -6.16 -11.72 -10.82
CA ASP A 156 -6.53 -13.10 -11.19
C ASP A 156 -5.55 -14.17 -10.66
N GLU A 157 -4.39 -13.79 -10.13
CA GLU A 157 -3.43 -14.71 -9.47
C GLU A 157 -3.92 -15.06 -8.06
N ARG A 158 -5.12 -15.65 -7.99
CA ARG A 158 -5.86 -15.89 -6.75
C ARG A 158 -5.08 -16.73 -5.74
N GLU A 159 -4.37 -17.77 -6.20
CA GLU A 159 -3.55 -18.62 -5.33
C GLU A 159 -2.41 -17.84 -4.69
N TRP A 160 -1.74 -16.97 -5.46
CA TRP A 160 -0.65 -16.16 -4.94
C TRP A 160 -1.16 -15.13 -3.94
N ILE A 161 -2.26 -14.44 -4.27
CA ILE A 161 -2.95 -13.52 -3.36
C ILE A 161 -3.34 -14.24 -2.06
N GLN A 162 -3.98 -15.40 -2.15
CA GLN A 162 -4.39 -16.19 -0.98
C GLN A 162 -3.17 -16.58 -0.13
N SER A 163 -2.05 -16.97 -0.75
CA SER A 163 -0.83 -17.31 0.00
C SER A 163 -0.30 -16.13 0.84
N ARG A 164 -0.46 -14.88 0.36
CA ARG A 164 -0.05 -13.68 1.11
C ARG A 164 -1.04 -13.38 2.24
N ILE A 165 -2.34 -13.57 2.01
CA ILE A 165 -3.38 -13.50 3.06
C ILE A 165 -3.10 -14.53 4.17
N ASP A 166 -2.79 -15.77 3.80
CA ASP A 166 -2.46 -16.84 4.75
C ASP A 166 -1.20 -16.52 5.54
N ASN A 167 -0.17 -15.97 4.89
CA ASN A 167 1.04 -15.50 5.55
C ASN A 167 0.74 -14.39 6.57
N TYR A 168 -0.13 -13.43 6.24
CA TYR A 168 -0.60 -12.46 7.23
C TYR A 168 -1.29 -13.14 8.42
N ASN A 169 -2.30 -13.98 8.14
CA ASN A 169 -3.13 -14.62 9.16
C ASN A 169 -2.33 -15.53 10.10
N ARG A 170 -1.29 -16.20 9.59
CA ARG A 170 -0.44 -17.09 10.40
C ARG A 170 0.52 -16.34 11.32
N HIS A 171 0.98 -15.14 10.94
CA HIS A 171 2.10 -14.47 11.64
C HIS A 171 1.74 -13.13 12.29
N TYR A 172 0.53 -12.57 12.09
CA TYR A 172 0.21 -11.23 12.60
C TYR A 172 0.17 -11.15 14.14
N ASN A 173 -0.22 -12.24 14.82
CA ASN A 173 -0.26 -12.30 16.29
C ASN A 173 1.14 -12.33 16.93
N ASP A 174 2.18 -12.69 16.17
CA ASP A 174 3.56 -12.73 16.67
C ASP A 174 4.20 -11.33 16.71
N LYS A 175 3.49 -10.31 16.24
CA LYS A 175 3.99 -8.95 16.14
C LYS A 175 3.85 -8.21 17.46
N LYS A 176 4.98 -7.74 18.01
CA LYS A 176 5.04 -6.89 19.21
C LYS A 176 4.18 -5.62 19.11
N ARG A 177 3.93 -5.12 17.90
CA ARG A 177 3.10 -3.92 17.64
C ARG A 177 2.26 -4.15 16.37
N PRO A 178 1.10 -4.81 16.49
CA PRO A 178 0.34 -5.25 15.33
C PRO A 178 -0.45 -4.12 14.65
N SER A 179 -0.58 -2.94 15.27
CA SER A 179 -1.46 -1.88 14.75
C SER A 179 -1.11 -1.45 13.33
N PHE A 180 0.17 -1.27 13.01
CA PHE A 180 0.59 -0.84 11.67
C PHE A 180 0.27 -1.89 10.60
N CYS A 181 0.57 -3.16 10.87
CA CYS A 181 0.30 -4.21 9.91
C CYS A 181 -1.19 -4.48 9.75
N VAL A 182 -2.00 -4.33 10.80
CA VAL A 182 -3.47 -4.41 10.70
C VAL A 182 -4.00 -3.30 9.79
N TRP A 183 -3.60 -2.05 10.01
CA TRP A 183 -4.02 -0.94 9.15
C TRP A 183 -3.60 -1.14 7.70
N TYR A 184 -2.36 -1.56 7.46
CA TYR A 184 -1.89 -1.79 6.10
C TYR A 184 -2.59 -3.02 5.47
N TYR A 185 -2.91 -4.04 6.25
CA TYR A 185 -3.71 -5.17 5.77
C TYR A 185 -5.12 -4.74 5.37
N TRP A 186 -5.81 -3.92 6.18
CA TRP A 186 -7.11 -3.36 5.81
C TRP A 186 -7.04 -2.47 4.56
N LEU A 187 -5.91 -1.80 4.31
CA LEU A 187 -5.66 -1.12 3.03
C LEU A 187 -5.64 -2.12 1.87
N CYS A 188 -4.91 -3.24 2.02
CA CYS A 188 -4.87 -4.31 1.02
C CYS A 188 -6.28 -4.86 0.73
N LEU A 189 -7.05 -5.18 1.78
CA LEU A 189 -8.42 -5.68 1.64
C LEU A 189 -9.34 -4.71 0.89
N SER A 190 -9.14 -3.40 1.06
CA SER A 190 -9.93 -2.39 0.35
C SER A 190 -9.67 -2.35 -1.15
N GLU A 191 -8.53 -2.87 -1.61
CA GLU A 191 -8.07 -2.84 -3.01
C GLU A 191 -8.15 -4.22 -3.70
N LEU A 192 -8.30 -5.32 -2.95
CA LEU A 192 -8.49 -6.67 -3.48
C LEU A 192 -9.87 -6.88 -4.11
N PRO A 193 -10.04 -7.83 -5.06
CA PRO A 193 -11.36 -8.30 -5.50
C PRO A 193 -12.27 -8.66 -4.32
N PHE A 194 -13.57 -8.33 -4.40
CA PHE A 194 -14.44 -8.35 -3.21
C PHE A 194 -14.71 -9.76 -2.73
N ASP A 195 -14.85 -10.70 -3.66
CA ASP A 195 -15.03 -12.12 -3.35
C ASP A 195 -13.85 -12.70 -2.56
N ILE A 196 -12.62 -12.24 -2.83
CA ILE A 196 -11.42 -12.62 -2.06
C ILE A 196 -11.36 -11.86 -0.73
N ALA A 197 -11.64 -10.56 -0.74
CA ALA A 197 -11.50 -9.71 0.45
C ALA A 197 -12.60 -9.97 1.50
N LYS A 198 -13.83 -10.31 1.07
CA LYS A 198 -15.02 -10.37 1.94
C LYS A 198 -14.84 -11.28 3.16
N PRO A 199 -14.36 -12.53 3.04
CA PRO A 199 -14.15 -13.39 4.21
C PRO A 199 -13.18 -12.79 5.24
N GLU A 200 -12.17 -12.05 4.77
CA GLU A 200 -11.21 -11.37 5.64
C GLU A 200 -11.81 -10.11 6.27
N VAL A 201 -12.53 -9.29 5.48
CA VAL A 201 -13.21 -8.09 6.00
C VAL A 201 -14.27 -8.45 7.03
N ASP A 202 -15.00 -9.56 6.85
CA ASP A 202 -16.02 -10.03 7.80
C ASP A 202 -15.44 -10.26 9.22
N LYS A 203 -14.17 -10.66 9.34
CA LYS A 203 -13.48 -10.84 10.64
C LYS A 203 -13.29 -9.51 11.38
N TYR A 204 -13.11 -8.41 10.66
CA TYR A 204 -12.80 -7.08 11.20
C TYR A 204 -13.96 -6.10 11.13
N LYS A 205 -15.06 -6.47 10.45
CA LYS A 205 -16.20 -5.59 10.16
C LYS A 205 -16.74 -4.88 11.40
N GLY A 206 -16.89 -5.59 12.51
CA GLY A 206 -17.32 -5.00 13.78
C GLY A 206 -16.35 -3.95 14.33
N GLU A 207 -15.05 -4.20 14.22
CA GLU A 207 -14.01 -3.25 14.62
C GLU A 207 -13.99 -2.01 13.72
N MET A 208 -14.08 -2.21 12.40
CA MET A 208 -14.16 -1.10 11.43
C MET A 208 -15.37 -0.20 11.67
N LEU A 209 -16.54 -0.79 11.97
CA LEU A 209 -17.75 -0.05 12.33
C LEU A 209 -17.58 0.70 13.65
N ASN A 210 -16.97 0.07 14.66
CA ASN A 210 -16.70 0.71 15.94
C ASN A 210 -15.81 1.96 15.80
N TRP A 211 -14.86 1.95 14.84
CA TRP A 211 -14.08 3.14 14.50
C TRP A 211 -14.93 4.31 13.98
N PHE A 212 -16.00 4.05 13.24
CA PHE A 212 -16.88 5.12 12.76
C PHE A 212 -17.88 5.59 13.81
N VAL A 213 -18.43 4.69 14.61
CA VAL A 213 -19.51 5.02 15.54
C VAL A 213 -18.97 5.61 16.84
N ASN A 214 -17.86 5.08 17.35
CA ASN A 214 -17.41 5.34 18.72
C ASN A 214 -16.04 6.02 18.81
N LYS A 215 -15.37 6.28 17.68
CA LYS A 215 -14.05 6.93 17.68
C LYS A 215 -14.09 8.24 16.92
N SER A 216 -13.31 9.18 17.44
CA SER A 216 -12.96 10.42 16.75
C SER A 216 -11.46 10.64 16.92
N CYS A 217 -10.83 11.30 15.95
CA CYS A 217 -9.38 11.48 15.95
C CYS A 217 -9.00 12.94 16.20
N VAL A 218 -7.95 13.18 16.98
CA VAL A 218 -7.36 14.52 17.15
C VAL A 218 -6.77 15.02 15.83
N MET A 219 -6.74 16.33 15.62
CA MET A 219 -6.25 16.96 14.39
C MET A 219 -5.16 18.01 14.68
N ASN A 220 -4.29 17.69 15.64
CA ASN A 220 -3.37 18.66 16.25
C ASN A 220 -2.07 18.84 15.44
N SER A 221 -1.64 17.82 14.70
CA SER A 221 -0.42 17.88 13.87
C SER A 221 -0.72 17.71 12.38
N GLU A 222 0.20 18.16 11.53
CA GLU A 222 0.12 17.90 10.08
C GLU A 222 0.12 16.40 9.76
N ASN A 223 0.77 15.60 10.60
CA ASN A 223 0.71 14.14 10.51
C ASN A 223 -0.72 13.63 10.75
N ASP A 224 -1.39 14.10 11.80
CA ASP A 224 -2.76 13.71 12.12
C ASP A 224 -3.73 14.09 11.01
N LYS A 225 -3.59 15.33 10.51
CA LYS A 225 -4.39 15.85 9.40
C LYS A 225 -4.22 15.08 8.11
N THR A 226 -3.05 14.47 7.90
CA THR A 226 -2.77 13.65 6.73
C THR A 226 -3.29 12.22 6.92
N ILE A 227 -2.99 11.60 8.06
CA ILE A 227 -3.19 10.17 8.27
C ILE A 227 -4.63 9.82 8.67
N HIS A 228 -5.24 10.56 9.60
CA HIS A 228 -6.57 10.18 10.11
C HIS A 228 -7.66 10.15 9.02
N PRO A 229 -7.75 11.15 8.10
CA PRO A 229 -8.73 11.08 7.01
C PRO A 229 -8.50 9.90 6.06
N MET A 230 -7.24 9.54 5.82
CA MET A 230 -6.90 8.39 5.00
C MET A 230 -7.33 7.08 5.69
N LEU A 231 -7.07 6.91 6.99
CA LEU A 231 -7.51 5.71 7.73
C LEU A 231 -9.04 5.55 7.65
N PHE A 232 -9.79 6.62 7.87
CA PHE A 232 -11.26 6.59 7.78
C PHE A 232 -11.73 6.27 6.36
N SER A 233 -11.06 6.81 5.34
CA SER A 233 -11.37 6.49 3.94
C SER A 233 -11.10 5.02 3.60
N MET A 234 -10.05 4.42 4.16
CA MET A 234 -9.76 2.98 3.99
C MET A 234 -10.88 2.11 4.58
N LEU A 235 -11.34 2.44 5.78
CA LEU A 235 -12.45 1.74 6.42
C LEU A 235 -13.73 1.86 5.58
N ARG A 236 -14.01 3.06 5.06
CA ARG A 236 -15.15 3.32 4.17
C ARG A 236 -15.04 2.46 2.92
N ASN A 237 -13.86 2.42 2.29
CA ASN A 237 -13.65 1.65 1.07
C ASN A 237 -13.87 0.15 1.28
N ASN A 238 -13.60 -0.39 2.48
CA ASN A 238 -13.95 -1.78 2.81
C ASN A 238 -15.47 -1.94 2.99
N LEU A 239 -16.08 -1.11 3.84
CA LEU A 239 -17.47 -1.27 4.25
C LEU A 239 -18.47 -0.94 3.13
N ALA A 240 -18.23 0.10 2.33
CA ALA A 240 -19.11 0.54 1.26
C ALA A 240 -19.25 -0.45 0.08
N ARG A 241 -18.51 -1.57 0.11
CA ARG A 241 -18.62 -2.67 -0.86
C ARG A 241 -19.75 -3.64 -0.51
N TYR A 242 -20.25 -3.58 0.72
CA TYR A 242 -21.42 -4.34 1.16
C TYR A 242 -22.69 -3.57 0.81
N PRO A 243 -23.74 -4.23 0.29
CA PRO A 243 -24.99 -3.57 -0.09
C PRO A 243 -25.60 -2.74 1.05
N GLU A 244 -25.56 -3.23 2.29
CA GLU A 244 -26.14 -2.54 3.44
C GLU A 244 -25.42 -1.26 3.86
N TYR A 245 -24.20 -1.01 3.36
CA TYR A 245 -23.42 0.22 3.59
C TYR A 245 -23.12 0.99 2.31
N GLU A 246 -23.67 0.64 1.16
CA GLU A 246 -23.37 1.34 -0.10
C GLU A 246 -23.60 2.87 -0.01
N TYR A 247 -24.57 3.29 0.81
CA TYR A 247 -24.90 4.70 1.06
C TYR A 247 -23.73 5.54 1.61
N ILE A 248 -22.69 4.93 2.20
CA ILE A 248 -21.51 5.67 2.70
C ILE A 248 -20.41 5.85 1.65
N LYS A 249 -20.55 5.26 0.46
CA LYS A 249 -19.51 5.21 -0.58
C LYS A 249 -18.98 6.59 -0.99
N ALA A 250 -19.86 7.58 -1.08
CA ALA A 250 -19.50 8.95 -1.45
C ALA A 250 -19.13 9.83 -0.25
N ARG A 251 -19.37 9.36 0.98
CA ARG A 251 -19.14 10.16 2.20
C ARG A 251 -17.66 10.35 2.46
N GLN A 252 -17.33 11.49 3.04
CA GLN A 252 -15.98 11.86 3.42
C GLN A 252 -15.92 12.09 4.93
N PRO A 253 -14.80 11.72 5.59
CA PRO A 253 -14.58 12.12 6.97
C PRO A 253 -14.51 13.65 7.06
N TYR A 254 -15.03 14.21 8.16
CA TYR A 254 -15.14 15.65 8.35
C TYR A 254 -14.60 16.08 9.72
N ILE A 255 -14.15 17.32 9.82
CA ILE A 255 -13.73 17.91 11.09
C ILE A 255 -14.95 18.59 11.71
N SER A 256 -15.34 18.16 12.90
CA SER A 256 -16.49 18.73 13.61
C SER A 256 -16.13 20.11 14.17
N GLY A 257 -16.97 21.10 13.89
CA GLY A 257 -16.83 22.44 14.50
C GLY A 257 -17.08 22.47 16.00
N LYS A 258 -17.64 21.41 16.59
CA LYS A 258 -17.94 21.33 18.03
C LYS A 258 -16.71 21.01 18.88
N ASP A 259 -15.85 20.09 18.41
CA ASP A 259 -14.72 19.56 19.18
C ASP A 259 -13.39 19.60 18.42
N GLY A 260 -13.39 20.04 17.15
CA GLY A 260 -12.19 20.12 16.31
C GLY A 260 -11.60 18.75 15.93
N ARG A 261 -12.33 17.66 16.17
CA ARG A 261 -11.88 16.29 15.91
C ARG A 261 -12.40 15.80 14.56
N LEU A 262 -11.74 14.79 14.01
CA LEU A 262 -12.20 14.09 12.81
C LEU A 262 -13.27 13.06 13.19
N HIS A 263 -14.38 13.07 12.46
CA HIS A 263 -15.52 12.15 12.58
C HIS A 263 -15.90 11.55 11.22
N PHE A 264 -16.75 10.53 11.23
CA PHE A 264 -17.40 9.96 10.05
C PHE A 264 -18.90 9.83 10.29
N ASP A 265 -19.72 10.21 9.31
CA ASP A 265 -21.16 10.09 9.43
C ASP A 265 -21.66 8.74 8.90
N MET A 266 -22.25 7.94 9.80
CA MET A 266 -22.90 6.66 9.50
C MET A 266 -24.43 6.73 9.44
N GLY A 267 -25.05 7.88 9.72
CA GLY A 267 -26.51 8.04 9.71
C GLY A 267 -27.09 7.83 8.33
N LYS A 268 -28.12 6.98 8.17
CA LYS A 268 -28.81 6.86 6.88
C LYS A 268 -29.54 8.17 6.61
N GLU A 269 -29.37 8.75 5.42
CA GLU A 269 -30.22 9.85 5.01
C GLU A 269 -31.65 9.32 5.03
N SER A 270 -32.49 9.86 5.90
CA SER A 270 -33.93 9.65 5.83
C SER A 270 -34.35 10.27 4.51
N ASN A 271 -34.72 9.45 3.53
CA ASN A 271 -35.37 9.95 2.32
C ASN A 271 -36.62 10.74 2.78
N ILE A 272 -36.55 12.06 2.64
CA ILE A 272 -37.70 12.97 2.73
C ILE A 272 -38.39 12.94 1.37
#